data_AF-A0A351SXM3-F1
#
_entry.id   AF-A0A351SXM3-F1
#
_cell.length_a   1.000
_cell.length_b   1.000
_cell.length_c   1.000
_cell.angle_alpha   90.00
_cell.angle_beta   90.00
_cell.angle_gamma   90.00
#
_symmetry.space_group_name_H-M   'P 1'
#
loop_
_entity.id
_entity.type
_entity.pdbx_description
1 polymer ?
#
loop_
_entity_poly.entity_id
_entity_poly.type
_entity_poly.pdbx_seq_one_letter_code
_entity_poly.pdbx_strand_id
1 'polypeptide(L)'
;SYHAVVLALKHWGMDARRDKVTMLQVGNQAGRVASLQTGGSDAVIVNPGLASTLRERGFNVLADFTELPIPYPQQVLAARERAIKSDPDLFERILKSIAAGTAFTWDPRNKERVKTILARYLRLESVAKAEEHYQSALKVLPKKPYVEMAGISSMIEFMAEADPLVSKVKPEEVIDHTILKKLDASGFLDQLYKK
;
A
#
# COMPACT_ATOMS: atom_id res chain seq x y z
N SER A 1 2.36 6.69 -6.81
CA SER A 1 1.90 7.63 -5.78
C SER A 1 2.82 8.83 -5.79
N TYR A 2 2.29 10.06 -5.92
CA TYR A 2 3.10 11.29 -5.92
C TYR A 2 3.80 11.48 -4.57
N HIS A 3 3.08 11.29 -3.46
CA HIS A 3 3.63 11.38 -2.09
C HIS A 3 4.87 10.49 -1.90
N ALA A 4 4.79 9.23 -2.34
CA ALA A 4 5.93 8.31 -2.21
C ALA A 4 7.17 8.82 -2.98
N VAL A 5 7.02 9.42 -4.16
CA VAL A 5 8.18 9.99 -4.88
C VAL A 5 8.77 11.17 -4.12
N VAL A 6 7.93 12.04 -3.53
CA VAL A 6 8.40 13.14 -2.68
C VAL A 6 9.17 12.62 -1.46
N LEU A 7 8.69 11.55 -0.81
CA LEU A 7 9.40 10.91 0.30
C LEU A 7 10.74 10.30 -0.13
N ALA A 8 10.83 9.68 -1.31
CA ALA A 8 12.10 9.17 -1.83
C ALA A 8 13.11 10.30 -2.03
N LEU A 9 12.69 11.41 -2.67
CA LEU A 9 13.55 12.57 -2.86
C LEU A 9 14.03 13.13 -1.52
N LYS A 10 13.12 13.32 -0.56
CA LYS A 10 13.47 13.79 0.79
C LYS A 10 14.46 12.85 1.49
N HIS A 11 14.28 11.53 1.36
CA HIS A 11 15.21 10.53 1.91
C HIS A 11 16.62 10.67 1.31
N TRP A 12 16.74 11.06 0.05
CA TRP A 12 18.01 11.36 -0.61
C TRP A 12 18.50 12.80 -0.39
N GLY A 13 17.84 13.58 0.47
CA GLY A 13 18.17 14.99 0.70
C GLY A 13 17.86 15.91 -0.48
N MET A 14 17.04 15.44 -1.41
CA MET A 14 16.61 16.18 -2.61
C MET A 14 15.28 16.90 -2.37
N ASP A 15 15.12 18.02 -3.06
CA ASP A 15 13.86 18.75 -3.19
C ASP A 15 13.51 18.90 -4.67
N ALA A 16 12.27 18.58 -5.03
CA ALA A 16 11.85 18.52 -6.43
C ALA A 16 12.00 19.89 -7.13
N ARG A 17 11.77 21.01 -6.44
CA ARG A 17 11.88 22.35 -7.04
C ARG A 17 13.34 22.78 -7.14
N ARG A 18 14.10 22.67 -6.04
CA ARG A 18 15.52 23.04 -5.97
C ARG A 18 16.35 22.25 -6.98
N ASP A 19 16.11 20.94 -7.05
CA ASP A 19 16.89 20.01 -7.85
C ASP A 19 16.24 19.75 -9.23
N LYS A 20 15.21 20.54 -9.60
CA LYS A 20 14.56 20.58 -10.92
C LYS A 20 14.01 19.23 -11.39
N VAL A 21 13.45 18.45 -10.47
CA VAL A 21 12.74 17.20 -10.78
C VAL A 21 11.32 17.52 -11.24
N THR A 22 10.99 17.17 -12.48
CA THR A 22 9.63 17.37 -13.02
C THR A 22 8.72 16.21 -12.64
N MET A 23 7.63 16.51 -11.94
CA MET A 23 6.64 15.51 -11.51
C MET A 23 5.52 15.37 -12.55
N LEU A 24 5.43 14.21 -13.19
CA LEU A 24 4.44 13.94 -14.25
C LEU A 24 3.24 13.12 -13.74
N GLN A 25 2.02 13.55 -14.09
CA GLN A 25 0.80 12.78 -13.83
C GLN A 25 0.50 11.83 -15.00
N VAL A 26 1.04 10.62 -14.96
CA VAL A 26 0.92 9.61 -16.03
C VAL A 26 -0.23 8.61 -15.78
N GLY A 27 -1.24 9.01 -15.00
CA GLY A 27 -2.40 8.18 -14.71
C GLY A 27 -2.10 6.91 -13.88
N ASN A 28 -2.66 5.78 -14.31
CA ASN A 28 -2.60 4.51 -13.56
C ASN A 28 -1.23 3.80 -13.69
N GLN A 29 -1.09 2.62 -13.07
CA GLN A 29 0.18 1.88 -13.09
C GLN A 29 0.61 1.45 -14.51
N ALA A 30 -0.32 1.01 -15.35
CA ALA A 30 0.01 0.62 -16.72
C ALA A 30 0.51 1.82 -17.55
N GLY A 31 -0.13 2.99 -17.39
CA GLY A 31 0.31 4.25 -18.00
C GLY A 31 1.71 4.66 -17.56
N ARG A 32 2.01 4.56 -16.26
CA ARG A 32 3.38 4.80 -15.73
C ARG A 32 4.41 3.86 -16.35
N VAL A 33 4.14 2.56 -16.40
CA VAL A 33 5.05 1.59 -17.03
C VAL A 33 5.27 1.92 -18.50
N ALA A 34 4.20 2.21 -19.26
CA ALA A 34 4.31 2.57 -20.66
C ALA A 34 5.16 3.84 -20.86
N SER A 35 4.96 4.87 -20.06
CA SER A 35 5.75 6.11 -20.13
C SER A 35 7.23 5.88 -19.84
N LEU A 36 7.57 5.03 -18.87
CA LEU A 36 8.96 4.65 -18.61
C LEU A 36 9.56 3.94 -19.85
N GLN A 37 8.81 3.00 -20.43
CA GLN A 37 9.28 2.21 -21.58
C GLN A 37 9.47 3.02 -22.86
N THR A 38 8.68 4.06 -23.07
CA THR A 38 8.79 4.92 -24.26
C THR A 38 9.73 6.11 -24.05
N GLY A 39 10.36 6.24 -22.88
CA GLY A 39 11.21 7.39 -22.54
C GLY A 39 10.43 8.68 -22.26
N GLY A 40 9.11 8.59 -22.03
CA GLY A 40 8.29 9.72 -21.61
C GLY A 40 8.49 10.12 -20.14
N SER A 41 9.15 9.28 -19.34
CA SER A 41 9.61 9.59 -17.99
C SER A 41 10.91 8.84 -17.68
N ASP A 42 11.81 9.48 -16.92
CA ASP A 42 13.10 8.89 -16.54
C ASP A 42 12.97 7.86 -15.42
N ALA A 43 11.94 8.00 -14.57
CA ALA A 43 11.67 7.12 -13.45
C ALA A 43 10.18 7.10 -13.12
N VAL A 44 9.70 5.96 -12.62
CA VAL A 44 8.31 5.80 -12.15
C VAL A 44 8.25 4.98 -10.88
N ILE A 45 7.21 5.22 -10.09
CA ILE A 45 6.84 4.35 -8.96
C ILE A 45 5.81 3.31 -9.40
N VAL A 46 6.09 2.06 -9.06
CA VAL A 46 5.25 0.89 -9.33
C VAL A 46 5.02 0.09 -8.04
N ASN A 47 4.02 -0.78 -8.05
CA ASN A 47 3.84 -1.75 -6.97
C ASN A 47 5.02 -2.75 -6.96
N PRO A 48 5.42 -3.28 -5.79
CA PRO A 48 6.64 -4.10 -5.69
C PRO A 48 6.61 -5.35 -6.59
N GLY A 49 5.43 -5.92 -6.85
CA GLY A 49 5.28 -7.08 -7.75
C GLY A 49 5.55 -6.82 -9.24
N LEU A 50 5.94 -5.61 -9.65
CA LEU A 50 6.42 -5.33 -11.01
C LEU A 50 7.94 -5.10 -11.10
N ALA A 51 8.64 -5.05 -9.97
CA ALA A 51 10.05 -4.65 -9.93
C ALA A 51 10.94 -5.65 -10.69
N SER A 52 10.73 -6.96 -10.55
CA SER A 52 11.48 -7.99 -11.26
C SER A 52 11.17 -7.95 -12.76
N THR A 53 9.89 -7.84 -13.12
CA THR A 53 9.49 -7.71 -14.53
C THR A 53 10.15 -6.51 -15.22
N LEU A 54 10.29 -5.37 -14.54
CA LEU A 54 10.99 -4.20 -15.09
C LEU A 54 12.52 -4.40 -15.11
N ARG A 55 13.10 -5.07 -14.11
CA ARG A 55 14.53 -5.41 -14.10
C ARG A 55 14.91 -6.34 -15.24
N GLU A 56 14.09 -7.34 -15.55
CA GLU A 56 14.24 -8.21 -16.72
C GLU A 56 14.23 -7.43 -18.05
N ARG A 57 13.56 -6.28 -18.08
CA ARG A 57 13.50 -5.36 -19.22
C ARG A 57 14.64 -4.33 -19.23
N GLY A 58 15.63 -4.47 -18.36
CA GLY A 58 16.82 -3.61 -18.30
C GLY A 58 16.68 -2.34 -17.47
N PHE A 59 15.58 -2.17 -16.71
CA PHE A 59 15.42 -1.03 -15.81
C PHE A 59 16.09 -1.26 -14.45
N ASN A 60 16.50 -0.16 -13.81
CA ASN A 60 17.09 -0.17 -12.48
C ASN A 60 16.05 0.13 -11.39
N VAL A 61 16.16 -0.55 -10.26
CA VAL A 61 15.39 -0.21 -9.05
C VAL A 61 16.18 0.84 -8.27
N LEU A 62 15.64 2.06 -8.19
CA LEU A 62 16.29 3.16 -7.48
C LEU A 62 16.05 3.11 -5.96
N ALA A 63 14.87 2.65 -5.54
CA ALA A 63 14.46 2.53 -4.15
C ALA A 63 13.40 1.43 -4.00
N ASP A 64 13.44 0.70 -2.89
CA ASP A 64 12.37 -0.22 -2.47
C ASP A 64 11.79 0.24 -1.13
N PHE A 65 10.54 0.71 -1.15
CA PHE A 65 9.83 1.21 0.03
C PHE A 65 9.47 0.09 1.02
N THR A 66 9.63 -1.18 0.63
CA THR A 66 9.51 -2.32 1.54
C THR A 66 10.80 -2.62 2.31
N GLU A 67 11.93 -2.03 1.89
CA GLU A 67 13.25 -2.23 2.49
C GLU A 67 13.79 -0.94 3.15
N LEU A 68 13.35 0.23 2.66
CA LEU A 68 13.75 1.52 3.20
C LEU A 68 12.92 1.91 4.44
N PRO A 69 13.51 2.59 5.44
CA PRO A 69 12.82 3.06 6.64
C PRO A 69 12.00 4.34 6.35
N ILE A 70 11.21 4.33 5.29
CA ILE A 70 10.34 5.44 4.90
C ILE A 70 8.93 5.13 5.43
N PRO A 71 8.40 5.94 6.37
CA PRO A 71 7.07 5.72 6.94
C PRO A 71 5.99 6.08 5.91
N TYR A 72 5.67 5.13 5.03
CA TYR A 72 4.69 5.32 3.95
C TYR A 72 3.52 4.35 4.11
N PRO A 73 2.30 4.83 4.39
CA PRO A 73 1.13 3.97 4.51
C PRO A 73 0.70 3.52 3.11
N GLN A 74 1.17 2.34 2.69
CA GLN A 74 0.90 1.77 1.36
C GLN A 74 -0.61 1.62 1.09
N GLN A 75 -1.34 1.10 2.08
CA GLN A 75 -2.77 0.84 1.99
C GLN A 75 -3.41 1.15 3.34
N VAL A 76 -4.55 1.85 3.29
CA VAL A 76 -5.37 2.17 4.46
C VAL A 76 -6.83 1.90 4.13
N LEU A 77 -7.60 1.52 5.14
CA LEU A 77 -9.04 1.46 5.06
C LEU A 77 -9.58 2.74 5.68
N ALA A 78 -10.32 3.51 4.89
CA ALA A 78 -10.95 4.73 5.34
C ALA A 78 -12.47 4.62 5.21
N ALA A 79 -13.17 5.09 6.25
CA ALA A 79 -14.61 5.20 6.26
C ALA A 79 -15.01 6.48 6.97
N ARG A 80 -16.24 6.95 6.70
CA ARG A 80 -16.78 8.11 7.43
C ARG A 80 -17.09 7.69 8.86
N GLU A 81 -16.62 8.47 9.84
CA GLU A 81 -16.88 8.22 11.27
C GLU A 81 -18.38 8.02 11.56
N ARG A 82 -19.25 8.87 10.97
CA ARG A 82 -20.71 8.74 11.11
C ARG A 82 -21.26 7.39 10.66
N ALA A 83 -20.65 6.78 9.62
CA ALA A 83 -21.08 5.48 9.11
C ALA A 83 -20.67 4.36 10.08
N ILE A 84 -19.46 4.46 10.64
CA ILE A 84 -18.99 3.53 11.68
C ILE A 84 -19.91 3.58 12.89
N LYS A 85 -20.27 4.78 13.37
CA LYS A 85 -21.17 4.96 14.51
C LYS A 85 -22.59 4.48 14.25
N SER A 86 -23.10 4.61 13.03
CA SER A 86 -24.47 4.19 12.69
C SER A 86 -24.63 2.67 12.58
N ASP A 87 -23.58 1.96 12.15
CA ASP A 87 -23.62 0.50 12.01
C ASP A 87 -22.25 -0.14 12.36
N PRO A 88 -21.86 -0.15 13.65
CA PRO A 88 -20.59 -0.72 14.08
C PRO A 88 -20.42 -2.20 13.70
N ASP A 89 -21.53 -2.96 13.68
CA ASP A 89 -21.53 -4.39 13.37
C ASP A 89 -21.19 -4.66 11.90
N LEU A 90 -21.68 -3.83 10.97
CA LEU A 90 -21.25 -3.89 9.57
C LEU A 90 -19.75 -3.67 9.43
N PHE A 91 -19.19 -2.65 10.08
CA PHE A 91 -17.75 -2.38 10.02
C PHE A 91 -16.91 -3.47 10.70
N GLU A 92 -17.40 -4.06 11.79
CA GLU A 92 -16.78 -5.25 12.38
C GLU A 92 -16.76 -6.42 11.39
N ARG A 93 -17.87 -6.69 10.69
CA ARG A 93 -17.94 -7.76 9.67
C ARG A 93 -17.04 -7.48 8.47
N ILE A 94 -16.92 -6.22 8.04
CA ILE A 94 -16.00 -5.81 6.98
C ILE A 94 -14.55 -6.08 7.42
N LEU A 95 -14.15 -5.62 8.62
CA LEU A 95 -12.80 -5.84 9.13
C LEU A 95 -12.47 -7.32 9.33
N LYS A 96 -13.42 -8.12 9.85
CA LYS A 96 -13.28 -9.59 9.92
C LYS A 96 -13.04 -10.20 8.54
N SER A 97 -13.77 -9.75 7.52
CA SER A 97 -13.63 -10.25 6.15
C SER A 97 -12.26 -9.92 5.55
N ILE A 98 -11.76 -8.72 5.79
CA ILE A 98 -10.43 -8.29 5.32
C ILE A 98 -9.33 -9.06 6.04
N ALA A 99 -9.44 -9.24 7.37
CA ALA A 99 -8.51 -10.05 8.15
C ALA A 99 -8.51 -11.51 7.65
N ALA A 100 -9.69 -12.10 7.41
CA ALA A 100 -9.82 -13.45 6.88
C ALA A 100 -9.23 -13.59 5.47
N GLY A 101 -9.45 -12.62 4.58
CA GLY A 101 -8.83 -12.60 3.24
C GLY A 101 -7.30 -12.47 3.29
N THR A 102 -6.79 -11.70 4.26
CA THR A 102 -5.35 -11.59 4.51
C THR A 102 -4.79 -12.93 4.99
N ALA A 103 -5.42 -13.57 5.98
CA ALA A 103 -5.04 -14.89 6.45
C ALA A 103 -5.10 -15.96 5.36
N PHE A 104 -6.14 -15.92 4.51
CA PHE A 104 -6.26 -16.78 3.33
C PHE A 104 -5.07 -16.61 2.38
N THR A 105 -4.59 -15.38 2.19
CA THR A 105 -3.41 -15.07 1.36
C THR A 105 -2.12 -15.62 1.98
N TRP A 106 -1.99 -15.51 3.30
CA TRP A 106 -0.84 -16.00 4.06
C TRP A 106 -0.75 -17.52 4.17
N ASP A 107 -1.85 -18.25 4.03
CA ASP A 107 -1.86 -19.71 4.10
C ASP A 107 -1.24 -20.33 2.82
N PRO A 108 -0.09 -21.04 2.93
CA PRO A 108 0.56 -21.66 1.77
C PRO A 108 -0.33 -22.65 1.01
N ARG A 109 -1.31 -23.27 1.68
CA ARG A 109 -2.28 -24.19 1.04
C ARG A 109 -3.15 -23.48 0.01
N ASN A 110 -3.34 -22.17 0.17
CA ASN A 110 -4.16 -21.36 -0.73
C ASN A 110 -3.33 -20.66 -1.81
N LYS A 111 -2.01 -20.79 -1.82
CA LYS A 111 -1.09 -20.08 -2.74
C LYS A 111 -1.56 -20.09 -4.19
N GLU A 112 -1.86 -21.26 -4.76
CA GLU A 112 -2.26 -21.36 -6.17
C GLU A 112 -3.64 -20.74 -6.44
N ARG A 113 -4.57 -20.81 -5.47
CA ARG A 113 -5.87 -20.13 -5.57
C ARG A 113 -5.70 -18.61 -5.54
N VAL A 114 -4.85 -18.11 -4.65
CA VAL A 114 -4.52 -16.67 -4.55
C VAL A 114 -3.87 -16.19 -5.85
N LYS A 115 -2.88 -16.91 -6.39
CA LYS A 115 -2.24 -16.59 -7.66
C LYS A 115 -3.23 -16.55 -8.83
N THR A 116 -4.18 -17.49 -8.87
CA THR A 116 -5.25 -17.50 -9.88
C THR A 116 -6.13 -16.24 -9.77
N ILE A 117 -6.51 -15.85 -8.55
CA ILE A 117 -7.27 -14.61 -8.30
C ILE A 117 -6.46 -13.40 -8.74
N LEU A 118 -5.19 -13.29 -8.33
CA LEU A 118 -4.29 -12.20 -8.71
C LEU A 118 -4.15 -12.09 -10.23
N ALA A 119 -3.90 -13.20 -10.93
CA ALA A 119 -3.77 -13.21 -12.38
C ALA A 119 -5.03 -12.67 -13.08
N ARG A 120 -6.22 -13.07 -12.62
CA ARG A 120 -7.50 -12.59 -13.15
C ARG A 120 -7.69 -11.09 -12.93
N TYR A 121 -7.55 -10.62 -11.69
CA TYR A 121 -7.88 -9.23 -11.35
C TYR A 121 -6.80 -8.22 -11.76
N LEU A 122 -5.54 -8.66 -11.85
CA LEU A 122 -4.44 -7.84 -12.37
C LEU A 122 -4.29 -7.97 -13.90
N ARG A 123 -5.09 -8.81 -14.56
CA ARG A 123 -5.07 -9.07 -16.01
C ARG A 123 -3.67 -9.50 -16.49
N LEU A 124 -3.05 -10.42 -15.74
CA LEU A 124 -1.75 -10.97 -16.10
C LEU A 124 -1.90 -12.00 -17.23
N GLU A 125 -0.85 -12.16 -18.03
CA GLU A 125 -0.81 -13.11 -19.14
C GLU A 125 -0.92 -14.57 -18.70
N SER A 126 -0.50 -14.88 -17.47
CA SER A 126 -0.60 -16.23 -16.91
C SER A 126 -0.57 -16.24 -15.37
N VAL A 127 -1.01 -17.35 -14.77
CA VAL A 127 -0.89 -17.61 -13.32
C VAL A 127 0.57 -17.67 -12.87
N ALA A 128 1.49 -18.10 -13.75
CA ALA A 128 2.92 -18.12 -13.44
C ALA A 128 3.46 -16.71 -13.16
N LYS A 129 3.00 -15.70 -13.93
CA LYS A 129 3.36 -14.29 -13.69
C LYS A 129 2.78 -13.72 -12.39
N ALA A 130 1.82 -14.39 -11.75
CA ALA A 130 1.28 -13.96 -10.46
C ALA A 130 2.19 -14.30 -9.26
N GLU A 131 3.25 -15.10 -9.45
CA GLU A 131 4.16 -15.47 -8.35
C GLU A 131 4.79 -14.23 -7.70
N GLU A 132 5.33 -13.31 -8.50
CA GLU A 132 5.97 -12.09 -7.98
C GLU A 132 4.96 -11.21 -7.23
N HIS A 133 3.75 -11.07 -7.76
CA HIS A 133 2.68 -10.34 -7.10
C HIS A 133 2.23 -10.99 -5.79
N TYR A 134 2.20 -12.32 -5.74
CA TYR A 134 1.92 -13.07 -4.51
C TYR A 134 2.99 -12.81 -3.45
N GLN A 135 4.28 -12.93 -3.81
CA GLN A 135 5.39 -12.63 -2.90
C GLN A 135 5.36 -11.17 -2.43
N SER A 136 5.09 -10.23 -3.34
CA SER A 136 4.91 -8.82 -3.01
C SER A 136 3.75 -8.61 -2.03
N ALA A 137 2.62 -9.30 -2.21
CA ALA A 137 1.49 -9.20 -1.30
C ALA A 137 1.85 -9.66 0.12
N LEU A 138 2.61 -10.76 0.26
CA LEU A 138 3.08 -11.24 1.55
C LEU A 138 4.06 -10.27 2.24
N LYS A 139 4.83 -9.49 1.48
CA LYS A 139 5.71 -8.45 2.05
C LYS A 139 4.93 -7.25 2.61
N VAL A 140 3.81 -6.89 1.99
CA VAL A 140 3.10 -5.62 2.30
C VAL A 140 1.82 -5.79 3.11
N LEU A 141 1.24 -6.99 3.17
CA LEU A 141 0.01 -7.26 3.93
C LEU A 141 0.34 -7.68 5.37
N PRO A 142 0.16 -6.79 6.36
CA PRO A 142 0.41 -7.15 7.74
C PRO A 142 -0.62 -8.18 8.23
N LYS A 143 -0.19 -9.15 9.03
CA LYS A 143 -1.10 -10.16 9.58
C LYS A 143 -2.20 -9.58 10.45
N LYS A 144 -1.89 -8.49 11.18
CA LYS A 144 -2.85 -7.67 11.91
C LYS A 144 -2.93 -6.31 11.21
N PRO A 145 -4.09 -5.90 10.66
CA PRO A 145 -4.21 -4.72 9.80
C PRO A 145 -4.25 -3.41 10.59
N TYR A 146 -3.30 -3.21 11.51
CA TYR A 146 -3.10 -1.92 12.18
C TYR A 146 -2.38 -0.95 11.25
N VAL A 147 -2.77 0.32 11.32
CA VAL A 147 -2.01 1.39 10.67
C VAL A 147 -0.99 1.97 11.64
N GLU A 148 0.19 2.32 11.14
CA GLU A 148 1.22 2.95 11.94
C GLU A 148 1.02 4.47 12.00
N MET A 149 1.15 5.02 13.21
CA MET A 149 1.00 6.45 13.46
C MET A 149 1.96 7.28 12.58
N ALA A 150 3.22 6.86 12.50
CA ALA A 150 4.25 7.55 11.73
C ALA A 150 3.90 7.65 10.24
N GLY A 151 3.30 6.61 9.66
CA GLY A 151 2.84 6.63 8.27
C GLY A 151 1.73 7.65 8.03
N ILE A 152 0.76 7.72 8.95
CA ILE A 152 -0.32 8.70 8.88
C ILE A 152 0.21 10.13 9.10
N SER A 153 1.10 10.34 10.08
CA SER A 153 1.78 11.62 10.29
C SER A 153 2.51 12.09 9.05
N SER A 154 3.26 11.19 8.39
CA SER A 154 3.96 11.51 7.15
C SER A 154 3.00 11.96 6.04
N MET A 155 1.81 11.35 5.94
CA MET A 155 0.80 11.76 4.97
C MET A 155 0.18 13.12 5.32
N ILE A 156 -0.07 13.41 6.60
CA ILE A 156 -0.57 14.70 7.06
C ILE A 156 0.44 15.82 6.76
N GLU A 157 1.72 15.61 7.08
CA GLU A 157 2.80 16.55 6.76
C GLU A 157 2.88 16.83 5.26
N PHE A 158 2.85 15.77 4.45
CA PHE A 158 2.87 15.89 3.00
C PHE A 158 1.65 16.65 2.46
N MET A 159 0.45 16.38 2.96
CA MET A 159 -0.77 17.09 2.55
C MET A 159 -0.76 18.56 3.01
N ALA A 160 -0.11 18.86 4.14
CA ALA A 160 0.00 20.21 4.67
C ALA A 160 0.84 21.15 3.78
N GLU A 161 1.74 20.61 2.94
CA GLU A 161 2.48 21.41 1.95
C GLU A 161 1.56 22.03 0.90
N ALA A 162 0.45 21.36 0.57
CA ALA A 162 -0.54 21.83 -0.40
C ALA A 162 -1.71 22.57 0.28
N ASP A 163 -2.14 22.12 1.46
CA ASP A 163 -3.19 22.74 2.27
C ASP A 163 -2.73 22.90 3.72
N PRO A 164 -2.27 24.11 4.12
CA PRO A 164 -1.79 24.37 5.47
C PRO A 164 -2.81 24.07 6.57
N LEU A 165 -4.11 24.00 6.30
CA LEU A 165 -5.12 23.64 7.30
C LEU A 165 -4.97 22.19 7.76
N VAL A 166 -4.46 21.30 6.91
CA VAL A 166 -4.23 19.89 7.23
C VAL A 166 -3.19 19.73 8.34
N SER A 167 -2.26 20.68 8.50
CA SER A 167 -1.26 20.67 9.60
C SER A 167 -1.88 20.67 11.00
N LYS A 168 -3.15 21.06 11.13
CA LYS A 168 -3.89 21.08 12.40
C LYS A 168 -4.51 19.72 12.75
N VAL A 169 -4.64 18.82 11.77
CA VAL A 169 -5.21 17.49 11.96
C VAL A 169 -4.19 16.64 12.71
N LYS A 170 -4.63 16.02 13.80
CA LYS A 170 -3.76 15.09 14.52
C LYS A 170 -3.96 13.67 14.01
N PRO A 171 -2.88 12.87 13.89
CA PRO A 171 -2.98 11.46 13.52
C PRO A 171 -4.01 10.66 14.34
N GLU A 172 -4.09 10.90 15.66
CA GLU A 172 -5.06 10.25 16.54
C GLU A 172 -6.53 10.61 16.28
N GLU A 173 -6.81 11.70 15.57
CA GLU A 173 -8.18 12.09 15.19
C GLU A 173 -8.69 11.32 13.97
N VAL A 174 -7.77 10.75 13.17
CA VAL A 174 -8.09 10.05 11.91
C VAL A 174 -7.81 8.55 11.97
N ILE A 175 -7.16 8.08 13.04
CA ILE A 175 -6.92 6.65 13.29
C ILE A 175 -7.92 6.12 14.31
N ASP A 176 -8.83 5.26 13.85
CA ASP A 176 -9.72 4.51 14.73
C ASP A 176 -9.39 3.02 14.70
N HIS A 177 -8.80 2.53 15.80
CA HIS A 177 -8.49 1.12 16.02
C HIS A 177 -9.49 0.42 16.96
N THR A 178 -10.61 1.04 17.32
CA THR A 178 -11.53 0.53 18.36
C THR A 178 -12.04 -0.86 18.02
N ILE A 179 -12.57 -1.04 16.80
CA ILE A 179 -13.08 -2.34 16.34
C ILE A 179 -11.93 -3.34 16.20
N LEU A 180 -10.79 -2.92 15.65
CA LEU A 180 -9.65 -3.80 15.44
C LEU A 180 -9.07 -4.33 16.76
N LYS A 181 -8.93 -3.47 17.78
CA LYS A 181 -8.52 -3.85 19.14
C LYS A 181 -9.48 -4.83 19.78
N LYS A 182 -10.79 -4.67 19.59
CA LYS A 182 -11.81 -5.64 20.06
C LYS A 182 -11.61 -7.02 19.40
N LEU A 183 -11.37 -7.06 18.09
CA LEU A 183 -11.10 -8.30 17.37
C LEU A 183 -9.80 -8.96 17.81
N ASP A 184 -8.76 -8.16 18.06
CA ASP A 184 -7.48 -8.64 18.53
C ASP A 184 -7.58 -9.22 19.96
N ALA A 185 -8.20 -8.48 20.88
CA ALA A 185 -8.40 -8.91 22.27
C ALA A 185 -9.25 -10.17 22.41
N SER A 186 -10.20 -10.41 21.50
CA SER A 186 -10.97 -11.66 21.48
C SER A 186 -10.19 -12.88 20.94
N GLY A 187 -8.96 -12.66 20.45
CA GLY A 187 -8.13 -13.69 19.84
C GLY A 187 -8.53 -14.05 18.42
N PHE A 188 -9.55 -13.39 17.84
CA PHE A 188 -10.03 -13.67 16.48
C PHE A 188 -8.91 -13.53 15.44
N LEU A 189 -8.12 -12.45 15.50
CA LEU A 189 -7.04 -12.22 14.52
C LEU A 189 -5.99 -13.33 14.54
N ASP A 190 -5.58 -13.78 15.73
CA ASP A 190 -4.56 -14.83 15.87
C ASP A 190 -5.11 -16.21 15.47
N GLN A 191 -6.39 -16.49 15.73
CA GLN A 191 -7.03 -17.75 15.35
C GLN A 191 -7.05 -17.97 13.84
N LEU A 192 -7.15 -16.91 13.02
CA LEU A 192 -7.13 -17.03 11.56
C LEU A 192 -5.84 -17.65 10.99
N TYR A 193 -4.74 -17.62 11.76
CA TYR A 193 -3.45 -18.16 11.36
C TYR A 193 -3.10 -19.49 12.04
N LYS A 194 -3.95 -19.98 12.94
CA LYS A 194 -3.80 -21.29 13.57
C LYS A 194 -4.31 -22.36 12.60
N LYS A 195 -3.54 -23.44 12.48
CA LYS A 195 -3.85 -24.59 11.62
C LYS A 195 -4.70 -25.61 12.35
#